data_AF-A0A972E7B8-F1
#
_entry.id   AF-A0A972E7B8-F1
#
_cell.length_a   1.000
_cell.length_b   1.000
_cell.length_c   1.000
_cell.angle_alpha   90.00
_cell.angle_beta   90.00
_cell.angle_gamma   90.00
#
_symmetry.space_group_name_H-M   'P 1'
#
loop_
_entity.id
_entity.type
_entity.pdbx_description
1 polymer ?
#
loop_
_entity_poly.entity_id
_entity_poly.type
_entity_poly.pdbx_seq_one_letter_code
_entity_poly.pdbx_strand_id
1 'polypeptide(L)'
;MFRALFLILCFPVLFANCSTPTLPLLEGPWLIHALFPANHATQIATNAALSWEILPLQSRRATKNADFRYTVFLDNHLPLETIVEQDNTTTIWQPDTPLRPNTTYYWKIQLYDEEELLASSPVWDFTTLSTVAESSVVVSSVEALRNAIDHARVGGPKRIILEKGVYLVDNAIILDVEGVTVEGAGSATETILQGESMFEGANQIFLVRGDFVSIKNLTLQRVLTHAVQVQGELGNIGFLLANCIIRDTGEQMLKVSYDPDHTENVARDGLIENCLFEYTGALGPQWYIGGVDAHNARNWIVRDCIFKNIRSPEFGPAEYAIHFWSDSRDTLVERNTIINCDRGIGFGLGDRGHVRGIIRNNMVFHDNLEGYADVGIAAESAPDVHIYNNTILLLSDYLNAIEIRFPITKNAQSVNNLTNRALSVRDGATGIIIENISDALPDWFVNPSNGDLHLRYNLLSVIDMGTTLEEVFDDFDGQTRPIGSGVDIGADEVDGSTLPEYPE
;
A
#
# COMPACT_ATOMS: atom_id res chain seq x y z
N MET A 1 65.04 10.63 38.66
CA MET A 1 65.35 9.35 37.98
C MET A 1 64.53 8.27 38.68
N PHE A 2 63.72 7.53 37.92
CA PHE A 2 62.96 6.32 38.26
C PHE A 2 61.73 6.40 39.18
N ARG A 3 60.58 6.41 38.48
CA ARG A 3 59.35 5.58 38.65
C ARG A 3 58.64 5.60 40.01
N ALA A 4 57.61 6.45 40.11
CA ALA A 4 56.50 6.27 41.04
C ALA A 4 55.39 5.47 40.35
N LEU A 5 55.03 4.35 40.98
CA LEU A 5 53.98 3.40 40.61
C LEU A 5 52.62 4.00 40.99
N PHE A 6 51.79 4.39 40.01
CA PHE A 6 50.40 4.77 40.26
C PHE A 6 49.54 3.51 40.29
N LEU A 7 48.99 3.21 41.47
CA LEU A 7 47.94 2.21 41.67
C LEU A 7 46.63 2.82 41.14
N ILE A 8 46.15 2.36 39.98
CA ILE A 8 44.83 2.71 39.46
C ILE A 8 43.83 1.75 40.12
N LEU A 9 43.02 2.30 41.03
CA LEU A 9 41.80 1.66 41.52
C LEU A 9 40.77 1.70 40.38
N CYS A 10 40.58 0.56 39.70
CA CYS A 10 39.47 0.35 38.79
C CYS A 10 38.16 0.32 39.58
N PHE A 11 37.36 1.39 39.49
CA PHE A 11 35.92 1.31 39.70
C PHE A 11 35.30 0.79 38.40
N PRO A 12 34.56 -0.34 38.39
CA PRO A 12 33.74 -0.68 37.24
C PRO A 12 32.57 0.31 37.22
N VAL A 13 32.61 1.22 36.25
CA VAL A 13 31.42 1.95 35.81
C VAL A 13 30.52 0.91 35.16
N LEU A 14 29.45 0.51 35.85
CA LEU A 14 28.33 -0.19 35.23
C LEU A 14 27.74 0.77 34.19
N PHE A 15 28.11 0.57 32.93
CA PHE A 15 27.23 0.97 31.83
C PHE A 15 25.99 0.10 31.95
N ALA A 16 24.91 0.69 32.46
CA ALA A 16 23.58 0.16 32.23
C ALA A 16 23.37 0.25 30.70
N ASN A 17 23.57 -0.88 30.02
CA ASN A 17 23.00 -1.09 28.70
C ASN A 17 21.50 -0.82 28.84
N CYS A 18 21.03 0.33 28.35
CA CYS A 18 19.64 0.47 27.99
C CYS A 18 19.45 -0.34 26.71
N SER A 19 19.46 -1.66 26.85
CA SER A 19 18.77 -2.51 25.90
C SER A 19 17.30 -2.18 26.08
N THR A 20 16.73 -1.42 25.15
CA THR A 20 15.31 -1.60 24.83
C THR A 20 15.09 -3.11 24.76
N PRO A 21 14.14 -3.69 25.50
CA PRO A 21 13.82 -5.09 25.30
C PRO A 21 13.38 -5.19 23.84
N THR A 22 14.27 -5.69 22.97
CA THR A 22 13.85 -6.20 21.68
C THR A 22 13.02 -7.41 22.03
N LEU A 23 11.70 -7.20 22.11
CA LEU A 23 10.77 -8.31 22.06
C LEU A 23 11.15 -9.08 20.80
N PRO A 24 11.49 -10.38 20.91
CA PRO A 24 11.73 -11.16 19.72
C PRO A 24 10.45 -11.08 18.88
N LEU A 25 10.57 -10.66 17.61
CA LEU A 25 9.57 -11.05 16.63
C LEU A 25 9.61 -12.58 16.69
N LEU A 26 8.62 -13.19 17.35
CA LEU A 26 8.51 -14.63 17.33
C LEU A 26 8.20 -14.96 15.87
N GLU A 27 9.17 -15.55 15.16
CA GLU A 27 8.98 -16.17 13.84
C GLU A 27 8.08 -17.41 14.00
N GLY A 28 6.84 -17.19 14.44
CA GLY A 28 5.78 -18.18 14.49
C GLY A 28 5.11 -18.33 13.12
N PRO A 29 4.25 -19.34 12.93
CA PRO A 29 3.55 -19.57 11.66
C PRO A 29 2.42 -18.57 11.39
N TRP A 30 2.29 -17.49 12.17
CA TRP A 30 1.21 -16.52 12.09
C TRP A 30 1.75 -15.09 12.14
N LEU A 31 1.38 -14.29 11.15
CA LEU A 31 1.54 -12.84 11.12
C LEU A 31 0.23 -12.22 11.57
N ILE A 32 0.28 -11.25 12.48
CA ILE A 32 -0.91 -10.49 12.88
C ILE A 32 -0.80 -9.10 12.27
N HIS A 33 -1.83 -8.65 11.55
CA HIS A 33 -1.88 -7.36 10.85
C HIS A 33 -2.99 -6.47 11.43
N ALA A 34 -2.73 -5.18 11.61
CA ALA A 34 -3.72 -4.22 12.09
C ALA A 34 -4.62 -3.75 10.93
N LEU A 35 -5.93 -3.99 11.03
CA LEU A 35 -6.91 -3.49 10.07
C LEU A 35 -7.29 -2.04 10.40
N PHE A 36 -7.59 -1.77 11.67
CA PHE A 36 -7.94 -0.44 12.12
C PHE A 36 -7.75 -0.28 13.64
N PRO A 37 -7.21 0.84 14.15
CA PRO A 37 -6.52 1.88 13.39
C PRO A 37 -5.30 1.33 12.66
N ALA A 38 -5.04 1.83 11.46
CA ALA A 38 -3.79 1.54 10.76
C ALA A 38 -2.61 2.01 11.62
N ASN A 39 -1.45 1.37 11.47
CA ASN A 39 -0.25 1.80 12.18
C ASN A 39 0.06 3.28 11.88
N HIS A 40 0.36 4.05 12.92
CA HIS A 40 0.56 5.51 12.89
C HIS A 40 -0.67 6.36 12.54
N ALA A 41 -1.86 5.77 12.50
CA ALA A 41 -3.05 6.53 12.16
C ALA A 41 -3.29 7.66 13.18
N THR A 42 -3.65 8.83 12.69
CA THR A 42 -3.98 9.99 13.54
C THR A 42 -5.46 10.34 13.42
N GLN A 43 -5.95 11.20 14.31
CA GLN A 43 -7.35 11.64 14.32
C GLN A 43 -8.37 10.49 14.50
N ILE A 44 -7.97 9.43 15.19
CA ILE A 44 -8.83 8.27 15.45
C ILE A 44 -9.92 8.63 16.47
N ALA A 45 -11.16 8.22 16.20
CA ALA A 45 -12.28 8.38 17.12
C ALA A 45 -11.90 7.93 18.55
N THR A 46 -12.22 8.67 19.61
CA THR A 46 -11.86 8.25 20.97
C THR A 46 -12.55 6.96 21.40
N ASN A 47 -13.60 6.56 20.69
CA ASN A 47 -14.36 5.32 20.87
C ASN A 47 -14.15 4.31 19.73
N ALA A 48 -13.12 4.50 18.90
CA ALA A 48 -12.85 3.58 17.79
C ALA A 48 -12.45 2.19 18.30
N ALA A 49 -12.96 1.17 17.63
CA ALA A 49 -12.56 -0.21 17.89
C ALA A 49 -11.16 -0.47 17.31
N LEU A 50 -10.39 -1.32 17.97
CA LEU A 50 -9.18 -1.93 17.45
C LEU A 50 -9.58 -3.23 16.75
N SER A 51 -9.07 -3.45 15.54
CA SER A 51 -9.35 -4.63 14.73
C SER A 51 -8.09 -5.08 14.02
N TRP A 52 -7.93 -6.39 13.93
CA TRP A 52 -6.75 -7.03 13.36
C TRP A 52 -7.17 -8.25 12.55
N GLU A 53 -6.20 -8.84 11.85
CA GLU A 53 -6.33 -10.11 11.17
C GLU A 53 -5.12 -10.98 11.46
N ILE A 54 -5.26 -12.30 11.31
CA ILE A 54 -4.14 -13.24 11.34
C ILE A 54 -3.93 -13.79 9.93
N LEU A 55 -2.69 -13.79 9.47
CA LEU A 55 -2.24 -14.31 8.19
C LEU A 55 -1.26 -15.47 8.45
N PRO A 56 -1.45 -16.67 7.89
CA PRO A 56 -0.51 -17.77 8.07
C PRO A 56 0.81 -17.53 7.31
N LEU A 57 1.95 -17.71 7.98
CA LEU A 57 3.30 -17.59 7.40
C LEU A 57 3.74 -18.82 6.61
N GLN A 58 3.06 -19.98 6.73
CA GLN A 58 3.31 -21.16 5.90
C GLN A 58 2.02 -21.91 5.57
N SER A 59 1.79 -22.15 4.27
CA SER A 59 0.69 -22.95 3.75
C SER A 59 0.61 -24.35 4.39
N ARG A 60 -0.62 -24.78 4.71
CA ARG A 60 -1.06 -26.13 5.14
C ARG A 60 -1.17 -26.45 6.65
N ARG A 61 -1.90 -25.62 7.40
CA ARG A 61 -2.85 -26.16 8.39
C ARG A 61 -4.20 -25.49 8.20
N ALA A 62 -5.21 -26.29 7.87
CA ALA A 62 -6.59 -25.85 7.93
C ALA A 62 -6.91 -25.37 9.35
N THR A 63 -7.39 -24.15 9.49
CA THR A 63 -7.94 -23.54 10.73
C THR A 63 -9.29 -24.11 11.14
N LYS A 64 -9.77 -25.18 10.48
CA LYS A 64 -10.98 -25.89 10.89
C LYS A 64 -10.76 -26.56 12.25
N ASN A 65 -11.18 -25.84 13.30
CA ASN A 65 -11.24 -26.18 14.73
C ASN A 65 -10.17 -25.55 15.65
N ALA A 66 -9.49 -24.46 15.27
CA ALA A 66 -8.67 -23.72 16.25
C ALA A 66 -9.55 -22.77 17.09
N ASP A 67 -9.60 -22.96 18.41
CA ASP A 67 -10.26 -22.04 19.35
C ASP A 67 -9.29 -20.93 19.75
N PHE A 68 -8.93 -20.08 18.79
CA PHE A 68 -7.95 -19.02 19.00
C PHE A 68 -8.42 -18.00 20.02
N ARG A 69 -7.46 -17.60 20.88
CA ARG A 69 -7.65 -16.60 21.92
C ARG A 69 -6.71 -15.45 21.71
N TYR A 70 -7.23 -14.22 21.82
CA TYR A 70 -6.44 -13.01 21.67
C TYR A 70 -6.32 -12.27 23.00
N THR A 71 -5.11 -11.82 23.27
CA THR A 71 -4.83 -10.85 24.33
C THR A 71 -4.50 -9.50 23.69
N VAL A 72 -5.27 -8.47 24.04
CA VAL A 72 -5.14 -7.11 23.52
C VAL A 72 -4.40 -6.27 24.54
N PHE A 73 -3.32 -5.65 24.11
CA PHE A 73 -2.57 -4.69 24.91
C PHE A 73 -2.81 -3.28 24.38
N LEU A 74 -3.00 -2.31 25.26
CA LEU A 74 -3.16 -0.90 24.89
C LEU A 74 -2.64 0.00 26.01
N ASP A 75 -1.66 0.84 25.72
CA ASP A 75 -1.16 1.87 26.63
C ASP A 75 -0.90 3.18 25.89
N ASN A 76 -0.79 4.28 26.62
CA ASN A 76 -0.30 5.55 26.06
C ASN A 76 1.20 5.77 26.31
N HIS A 77 1.93 4.69 26.57
CA HIS A 77 3.38 4.67 26.80
C HIS A 77 3.98 3.36 26.33
N LEU A 78 5.30 3.35 26.19
CA LEU A 78 6.08 2.13 26.05
C LEU A 78 6.98 1.93 27.28
N PRO A 79 7.25 0.68 27.69
CA PRO A 79 6.72 -0.57 27.12
C PRO A 79 5.20 -0.75 27.40
N LEU A 80 4.56 -1.63 26.64
CA LEU A 80 3.18 -2.04 26.89
C LEU A 80 3.12 -2.94 28.14
N GLU A 81 2.30 -2.56 29.12
CA GLU A 81 2.10 -3.24 30.40
C GLU A 81 0.62 -3.58 30.66
N THR A 82 -0.30 -2.87 30.03
CA THR A 82 -1.74 -3.02 30.26
C THR A 82 -2.38 -3.99 29.25
N ILE A 83 -2.97 -5.06 29.78
CA ILE A 83 -3.91 -5.92 29.05
C ILE A 83 -5.30 -5.30 29.18
N VAL A 84 -5.89 -4.91 28.05
CA VAL A 84 -7.26 -4.34 28.02
C VAL A 84 -8.32 -5.38 27.71
N GLU A 85 -7.94 -6.53 27.16
CA GLU A 85 -8.80 -7.69 26.94
C GLU A 85 -7.97 -8.97 26.94
N GLN A 86 -8.50 -10.04 27.54
CA GLN A 86 -7.87 -11.36 27.59
C GLN A 86 -8.88 -12.42 27.14
N ASP A 87 -8.39 -13.48 26.48
CA ASP A 87 -9.19 -14.60 25.99
C ASP A 87 -10.30 -14.21 24.99
N ASN A 88 -10.11 -13.09 24.28
CA ASN A 88 -11.03 -12.63 23.24
C ASN A 88 -11.10 -13.69 22.13
N THR A 89 -12.31 -13.96 21.63
CA THR A 89 -12.56 -14.94 20.55
C THR A 89 -12.79 -14.27 19.20
N THR A 90 -12.82 -12.95 19.18
CA THR A 90 -13.02 -12.14 17.98
C THR A 90 -11.77 -11.35 17.65
N THR A 91 -11.66 -10.88 16.42
CA THR A 91 -10.54 -10.05 15.94
C THR A 91 -10.83 -8.55 16.06
N ILE A 92 -11.75 -8.18 16.95
CA ILE A 92 -12.13 -6.80 17.24
C ILE A 92 -12.21 -6.60 18.75
N TRP A 93 -11.81 -5.43 19.21
CA TRP A 93 -11.99 -4.97 20.58
C TRP A 93 -12.41 -3.52 20.58
N GLN A 94 -13.43 -3.19 21.37
CA GLN A 94 -13.91 -1.81 21.51
C GLN A 94 -13.65 -1.29 22.93
N PRO A 95 -13.10 -0.08 23.10
CA PRO A 95 -12.89 0.47 24.43
C PRO A 95 -14.23 0.80 25.11
N ASP A 96 -14.44 0.26 26.31
CA ASP A 96 -15.63 0.54 27.14
C ASP A 96 -15.76 2.01 27.56
N THR A 97 -14.62 2.71 27.62
CA THR A 97 -14.57 4.14 27.92
C THR A 97 -13.82 4.86 26.81
N PRO A 98 -14.32 6.03 26.34
CA PRO A 98 -13.60 6.79 25.34
C PRO A 98 -12.17 7.08 25.79
N LEU A 99 -11.22 6.76 24.91
CA LEU A 99 -9.81 7.05 25.06
C LEU A 99 -9.59 8.57 25.19
N ARG A 100 -8.46 8.95 25.81
CA ARG A 100 -8.12 10.36 25.98
C ARG A 100 -7.91 10.99 24.61
N PRO A 101 -8.48 12.17 24.30
CA PRO A 101 -8.24 12.86 23.05
C PRO A 101 -6.78 13.33 22.94
N ASN A 102 -6.29 13.54 21.72
CA ASN A 102 -4.92 13.97 21.41
C ASN A 102 -3.85 13.14 22.15
N THR A 103 -4.04 11.83 22.22
CA THR A 103 -3.15 10.92 22.94
C THR A 103 -2.72 9.81 21.99
N THR A 104 -1.41 9.62 21.84
CA THR A 104 -0.86 8.47 21.14
C THR A 104 -1.00 7.24 22.03
N TYR A 105 -1.63 6.21 21.49
CA TYR A 105 -1.77 4.91 22.09
C TYR A 105 -0.96 3.90 21.28
N TYR A 106 -0.28 3.00 21.98
CA TYR A 106 0.45 1.88 21.44
C TYR A 106 -0.36 0.62 21.75
N TRP A 107 -0.42 -0.31 20.82
CA TRP A 107 -1.16 -1.54 20.98
C TRP A 107 -0.49 -2.71 20.26
N LYS A 108 -0.76 -3.91 20.76
CA LYS A 108 -0.34 -5.17 20.13
C LYS A 108 -1.32 -6.26 20.46
N ILE A 109 -1.25 -7.33 19.69
CA ILE A 109 -2.05 -8.53 19.85
C ILE A 109 -1.14 -9.73 20.09
N GLN A 110 -1.53 -10.57 21.03
CA GLN A 110 -0.95 -11.90 21.19
C GLN A 110 -1.99 -12.95 20.85
N LEU A 111 -1.62 -13.91 20.01
CA LEU A 111 -2.43 -15.04 19.59
C LEU A 111 -2.07 -16.27 20.42
N TYR A 112 -3.10 -16.92 20.96
CA TYR A 112 -3.00 -18.16 21.72
C TYR A 112 -3.88 -19.27 21.12
N ASP A 113 -3.43 -20.51 21.27
CA ASP A 113 -4.24 -21.72 21.15
C ASP A 113 -4.19 -22.44 22.51
N GLU A 114 -5.34 -22.54 23.18
CA GLU A 114 -5.43 -22.88 24.61
C GLU A 114 -4.49 -21.99 25.46
N GLU A 115 -3.41 -22.54 26.01
CA GLU A 115 -2.42 -21.82 26.83
C GLU A 115 -1.10 -21.51 26.06
N GLU A 116 -0.97 -21.97 24.81
CA GLU A 116 0.26 -21.83 24.02
C GLU A 116 0.26 -20.50 23.25
N LEU A 117 1.27 -19.65 23.49
CA LEU A 117 1.48 -18.43 22.70
C LEU A 117 2.01 -18.79 21.31
N LEU A 118 1.19 -18.58 20.29
CA LEU A 118 1.52 -18.89 18.90
C LEU A 118 2.24 -17.75 18.18
N ALA A 119 1.81 -16.50 18.43
CA ALA A 119 2.40 -15.31 17.79
C ALA A 119 2.15 -14.04 18.59
N SER A 120 2.99 -13.04 18.34
CA SER A 120 2.80 -11.66 18.82
C SER A 120 2.94 -10.72 17.64
N SER A 121 2.02 -9.76 17.52
CA SER A 121 2.13 -8.70 16.53
C SER A 121 3.32 -7.78 16.82
N PRO A 122 3.77 -6.98 15.84
CA PRO A 122 4.49 -5.74 16.10
C PRO A 122 3.68 -4.83 17.03
N VAL A 123 4.35 -3.85 17.64
CA VAL A 123 3.67 -2.76 18.34
C VAL A 123 3.24 -1.73 17.29
N TRP A 124 1.95 -1.49 17.20
CA TRP A 124 1.38 -0.42 16.40
C TRP A 124 1.04 0.77 17.28
N ASP A 125 0.94 1.95 16.69
CA ASP A 125 0.41 3.12 17.37
C ASP A 125 -0.69 3.83 16.58
N PHE A 126 -1.50 4.60 17.29
CA PHE A 126 -2.41 5.56 16.71
C PHE A 126 -2.59 6.73 17.66
N THR A 127 -2.97 7.89 17.12
CA THR A 127 -3.28 9.08 17.92
C THR A 127 -4.76 9.40 17.83
N THR A 128 -5.43 9.45 18.97
CA THR A 128 -6.84 9.83 19.05
C THR A 128 -7.07 11.26 18.61
N LEU A 129 -8.29 11.56 18.13
CA LEU A 129 -8.67 12.89 17.68
C LEU A 129 -8.40 13.94 18.75
N SER A 130 -7.89 15.08 18.29
CA SER A 130 -7.73 16.23 19.16
C SER A 130 -9.08 16.93 19.33
N THR A 131 -9.43 17.28 20.56
CA THR A 131 -10.57 18.18 20.84
C THR A 131 -10.23 19.64 20.56
N VAL A 132 -8.95 19.94 20.35
CA VAL A 132 -8.48 21.22 19.78
C VAL A 132 -8.42 21.02 18.28
N ALA A 133 -9.22 21.79 17.52
CA ALA A 133 -9.13 21.81 16.07
C ALA A 133 -7.66 22.03 15.68
N GLU A 134 -7.11 21.13 14.87
CA GLU A 134 -5.73 21.23 14.41
C GLU A 134 -5.54 22.62 13.79
N SER A 135 -4.57 23.39 14.30
CA SER A 135 -4.30 24.71 13.75
C SER A 135 -3.92 24.53 12.29
N SER A 136 -4.67 25.17 11.39
CA SER A 136 -4.40 25.17 9.96
C SER A 136 -4.09 26.57 9.47
N VAL A 137 -3.35 26.67 8.37
CA VAL A 137 -3.13 27.91 7.64
C VAL A 137 -3.66 27.76 6.22
N VAL A 138 -4.43 28.75 5.77
CA VAL A 138 -4.92 28.82 4.39
C VAL A 138 -3.98 29.69 3.58
N VAL A 139 -3.57 29.21 2.41
CA VAL A 139 -2.60 29.88 1.53
C VAL A 139 -3.14 29.96 0.11
N SER A 140 -2.76 31.00 -0.61
CA SER A 140 -3.29 31.30 -1.95
C SER A 140 -2.19 31.52 -2.99
N SER A 141 -0.97 31.03 -2.74
CA SER A 141 0.15 31.03 -3.69
C SER A 141 1.20 29.98 -3.30
N VAL A 142 2.06 29.59 -4.25
CA VAL A 142 3.19 28.66 -3.98
C VAL A 142 4.19 29.28 -3.00
N GLU A 143 4.44 30.59 -3.08
CA GLU A 143 5.30 31.29 -2.12
C GLU A 143 4.70 31.26 -0.70
N ALA A 144 3.39 31.48 -0.56
CA ALA A 144 2.70 31.38 0.72
C ALA A 144 2.72 29.95 1.27
N LEU A 145 2.59 28.93 0.41
CA LEU A 145 2.74 27.52 0.77
C LEU A 145 4.16 27.22 1.29
N ARG A 146 5.20 27.65 0.59
CA ARG A 146 6.60 27.51 1.04
C ARG A 146 6.81 28.20 2.40
N ASN A 147 6.35 29.43 2.54
CA ASN A 147 6.43 30.16 3.81
C ASN A 147 5.67 29.42 4.92
N ALA A 148 4.49 28.85 4.66
CA ALA A 148 3.74 28.09 5.65
C ALA A 148 4.49 26.84 6.13
N ILE A 149 5.17 26.12 5.22
CA ILE A 149 6.04 24.99 5.57
C ILE A 149 7.21 25.45 6.46
N ASP A 150 7.84 26.58 6.13
CA ASP A 150 8.90 27.15 6.96
C ASP A 150 8.41 27.57 8.35
N HIS A 151 7.17 28.07 8.46
CA HIS A 151 6.57 28.37 9.76
C HIS A 151 6.27 27.08 10.54
N ALA A 152 5.79 26.01 9.88
CA ALA A 152 5.56 24.72 10.52
C ALA A 152 6.83 24.17 11.18
N ARG A 153 8.00 24.39 10.56
CA ARG A 153 9.32 24.01 11.09
C ARG A 153 9.64 24.63 12.45
N VAL A 154 9.13 25.83 12.73
CA VAL A 154 9.38 26.57 13.97
C VAL A 154 8.16 26.59 14.90
N GLY A 155 7.23 25.64 14.74
CA GLY A 155 6.07 25.45 15.61
C GLY A 155 4.77 26.08 15.10
N GLY A 156 4.74 26.52 13.85
CA GLY A 156 3.50 26.96 13.18
C GLY A 156 2.56 25.80 12.82
N PRO A 157 1.40 26.13 12.22
CA PRO A 157 0.43 25.15 11.72
C PRO A 157 1.05 24.10 10.78
N LYS A 158 0.86 22.81 11.08
CA LYS A 158 1.31 21.71 10.21
C LYS A 158 0.30 21.34 9.13
N ARG A 159 -0.96 21.75 9.29
CA ARG A 159 -2.02 21.59 8.29
C ARG A 159 -2.09 22.84 7.40
N ILE A 160 -1.75 22.69 6.12
CA ILE A 160 -1.64 23.79 5.17
C ILE A 160 -2.65 23.55 4.04
N ILE A 161 -3.63 24.44 3.92
CA ILE A 161 -4.72 24.33 2.96
C ILE A 161 -4.48 25.34 1.83
N LEU A 162 -4.32 24.85 0.62
CA LEU A 162 -4.20 25.68 -0.57
C LEU A 162 -5.60 26.02 -1.11
N GLU A 163 -5.90 27.30 -1.30
CA GLU A 163 -7.18 27.73 -1.87
C GLU A 163 -7.44 27.12 -3.25
N LYS A 164 -8.69 27.19 -3.72
CA LYS A 164 -9.04 26.72 -5.07
C LYS A 164 -8.30 27.58 -6.10
N GLY A 165 -7.66 26.94 -7.06
CA GLY A 165 -6.85 27.63 -8.06
C GLY A 165 -5.86 26.73 -8.77
N VAL A 166 -5.16 27.33 -9.73
CA VAL A 166 -4.07 26.70 -10.48
C VAL A 166 -2.78 27.43 -10.13
N TYR A 167 -1.79 26.68 -9.68
CA TYR A 167 -0.56 27.19 -9.10
C TYR A 167 0.63 26.65 -9.88
N LEU A 168 1.40 27.55 -10.50
CA LEU A 168 2.62 27.20 -11.21
C LEU A 168 3.76 26.97 -10.21
N VAL A 169 4.37 25.80 -10.28
CA VAL A 169 5.52 25.38 -9.48
C VAL A 169 6.76 25.48 -10.36
N ASP A 170 7.68 26.36 -9.97
CA ASP A 170 8.94 26.62 -10.67
C ASP A 170 10.07 25.69 -10.22
N ASN A 171 9.99 25.20 -8.98
CA ASN A 171 10.93 24.29 -8.35
C ASN A 171 10.22 23.43 -7.29
N ALA A 172 10.79 22.27 -6.98
CA ALA A 172 10.25 21.36 -5.98
C ALA A 172 9.89 22.07 -4.66
N ILE A 173 8.69 21.78 -4.16
CA ILE A 173 8.25 22.15 -2.81
C ILE A 173 8.74 21.05 -1.86
N ILE A 174 9.63 21.42 -0.95
CA ILE A 174 10.27 20.46 -0.03
C ILE A 174 9.37 20.27 1.19
N LEU A 175 8.96 19.03 1.45
CA LEU A 175 8.20 18.63 2.63
C LEU A 175 9.12 17.86 3.58
N ASP A 176 9.86 18.59 4.40
CA ASP A 176 10.88 18.08 5.34
C ASP A 176 10.52 18.34 6.81
N VAL A 177 9.24 18.64 7.09
CA VAL A 177 8.70 18.84 8.43
C VAL A 177 7.85 17.63 8.79
N GLU A 178 8.17 16.98 9.89
CA GLU A 178 7.42 15.83 10.40
C GLU A 178 5.94 16.19 10.62
N GLY A 179 5.03 15.36 10.12
CA GLY A 179 3.58 15.52 10.30
C GLY A 179 2.96 16.65 9.49
N VAL A 180 3.68 17.26 8.53
CA VAL A 180 3.09 18.30 7.68
C VAL A 180 2.05 17.70 6.74
N THR A 181 0.87 18.31 6.68
CA THR A 181 -0.19 18.00 5.73
C THR A 181 -0.35 19.17 4.77
N VAL A 182 -0.20 18.92 3.48
CA VAL A 182 -0.55 19.87 2.41
C VAL A 182 -1.80 19.35 1.72
N GLU A 183 -2.86 20.16 1.69
CA GLU A 183 -4.12 19.78 1.06
C GLU A 183 -4.76 20.88 0.23
N GLY A 184 -5.51 20.50 -0.80
CA GLY A 184 -6.34 21.42 -1.56
C GLY A 184 -7.68 21.69 -0.90
N ALA A 185 -8.22 22.90 -1.12
CA ALA A 185 -9.55 23.27 -0.68
C ALA A 185 -10.63 22.65 -1.58
N GLY A 186 -11.48 21.79 -1.02
CA GLY A 186 -12.57 21.16 -1.75
C GLY A 186 -12.14 19.84 -2.39
N SER A 187 -12.57 19.59 -3.63
CA SER A 187 -12.22 18.36 -4.36
C SER A 187 -10.87 18.48 -5.07
N ALA A 188 -10.23 17.35 -5.38
CA ALA A 188 -8.92 17.28 -6.03
C ALA A 188 -8.85 18.04 -7.37
N THR A 189 -9.97 18.22 -8.06
CA THR A 189 -10.05 18.93 -9.34
C THR A 189 -10.03 20.46 -9.21
N GLU A 190 -10.20 21.01 -8.00
CA GLU A 190 -10.35 22.45 -7.78
C GLU A 190 -9.05 23.14 -7.34
N THR A 191 -8.07 22.38 -6.87
CA THR A 191 -6.75 22.90 -6.47
C THR A 191 -5.65 22.13 -7.19
N ILE A 192 -4.95 22.82 -8.09
CA ILE A 192 -3.99 22.24 -9.03
C ILE A 192 -2.61 22.85 -8.78
N LEU A 193 -1.63 22.02 -8.44
CA LEU A 193 -0.21 22.37 -8.51
C LEU A 193 0.35 21.78 -9.81
N GLN A 194 0.97 22.62 -10.63
CA GLN A 194 1.51 22.16 -11.91
C GLN A 194 2.88 22.74 -12.20
N GLY A 195 3.74 21.96 -12.86
CA GLY A 195 4.93 22.50 -13.51
C GLY A 195 4.59 23.14 -14.86
N GLU A 196 5.62 23.30 -15.71
CA GLU A 196 5.44 23.85 -17.04
C GLU A 196 4.95 22.79 -18.03
N SER A 197 5.65 21.66 -18.14
CA SER A 197 5.25 20.52 -18.98
C SER A 197 5.95 19.23 -18.56
N MET A 198 5.68 18.13 -19.27
CA MET A 198 6.43 16.86 -19.14
C MET A 198 7.85 16.92 -19.70
N PHE A 199 8.24 18.01 -20.36
CA PHE A 199 9.50 18.13 -21.11
C PHE A 199 10.41 19.26 -20.61
N GLU A 200 9.89 20.16 -19.78
CA GLU A 200 10.61 21.31 -19.23
C GLU A 200 9.94 21.85 -17.96
N GLY A 201 10.68 22.66 -17.19
CA GLY A 201 10.20 23.27 -15.94
C GLY A 201 10.67 22.52 -14.70
N ALA A 202 9.84 22.53 -13.64
CA ALA A 202 10.15 21.86 -12.38
C ALA A 202 10.29 20.34 -12.56
N ASN A 203 11.35 19.77 -11.97
CA ASN A 203 11.56 18.32 -11.91
C ASN A 203 10.38 17.61 -11.25
N GLN A 204 10.04 18.03 -10.03
CA GLN A 204 8.90 17.51 -9.28
C GLN A 204 8.07 18.62 -8.63
N ILE A 205 6.80 18.31 -8.27
CA ILE A 205 5.99 19.20 -7.44
C ILE A 205 6.45 19.10 -5.98
N PHE A 206 6.45 17.89 -5.41
CA PHE A 206 6.82 17.66 -4.02
C PHE A 206 8.06 16.77 -3.89
N LEU A 207 9.00 17.21 -3.07
CA LEU A 207 10.10 16.39 -2.58
C LEU A 207 9.88 16.12 -1.09
N VAL A 208 9.48 14.90 -0.75
CA VAL A 208 9.15 14.47 0.60
C VAL A 208 10.40 13.94 1.28
N ARG A 209 10.72 14.52 2.45
CA ARG A 209 11.91 14.22 3.26
C ARG A 209 11.59 14.03 4.73
N GLY A 210 10.42 14.47 5.18
CA GLY A 210 9.95 14.31 6.55
C GLY A 210 9.11 13.04 6.74
N ASP A 211 8.90 12.69 8.00
CA ASP A 211 8.01 11.61 8.42
C ASP A 211 6.56 12.09 8.56
N PHE A 212 5.61 11.17 8.44
CA PHE A 212 4.17 11.44 8.60
C PHE A 212 3.63 12.56 7.67
N VAL A 213 4.27 12.73 6.51
CA VAL A 213 3.88 13.74 5.53
C VAL A 213 2.62 13.29 4.80
N SER A 214 1.64 14.19 4.72
CA SER A 214 0.40 13.95 4.00
C SER A 214 0.20 14.91 2.84
N ILE A 215 -0.22 14.40 1.68
CA ILE A 215 -0.64 15.16 0.51
C ILE A 215 -2.07 14.75 0.16
N LYS A 216 -3.02 15.69 0.19
CA LYS A 216 -4.45 15.37 0.04
C LYS A 216 -5.21 16.32 -0.89
N ASN A 217 -6.26 15.83 -1.55
CA ASN A 217 -7.23 16.69 -2.26
C ASN A 217 -6.59 17.63 -3.30
N LEU A 218 -5.57 17.17 -4.02
CA LEU A 218 -4.83 17.99 -5.00
C LEU A 218 -4.76 17.31 -6.37
N THR A 219 -4.77 18.11 -7.43
CA THR A 219 -4.23 17.67 -8.73
C THR A 219 -2.77 18.08 -8.83
N LEU A 220 -1.89 17.14 -9.16
CA LEU A 220 -0.46 17.36 -9.42
C LEU A 220 -0.16 17.00 -10.89
N GLN A 221 0.36 17.93 -11.68
CA GLN A 221 0.52 17.67 -13.12
C GLN A 221 1.67 18.41 -13.81
N ARG A 222 2.00 17.98 -15.03
CA ARG A 222 2.88 18.71 -15.97
C ARG A 222 4.27 19.01 -15.39
N VAL A 223 4.96 17.98 -14.91
CA VAL A 223 6.32 18.08 -14.38
C VAL A 223 7.29 17.23 -15.17
N LEU A 224 8.57 17.62 -15.15
CA LEU A 224 9.62 17.00 -15.97
C LEU A 224 9.93 15.56 -15.55
N THR A 225 9.81 15.21 -14.26
CA THR A 225 10.02 13.83 -13.79
C THR A 225 8.81 13.34 -12.99
N HIS A 226 8.86 13.36 -11.65
CA HIS A 226 7.85 12.79 -10.77
C HIS A 226 6.94 13.88 -10.21
N ALA A 227 5.64 13.65 -10.02
CA ALA A 227 4.82 14.63 -9.29
C ALA A 227 5.21 14.67 -7.81
N VAL A 228 5.42 13.49 -7.22
CA VAL A 228 5.86 13.31 -5.84
C VAL A 228 7.07 12.40 -5.83
N GLN A 229 8.14 12.83 -5.17
CA GLN A 229 9.27 11.97 -4.83
C GLN A 229 9.40 11.87 -3.30
N VAL A 230 9.28 10.66 -2.77
CA VAL A 230 9.65 10.31 -1.40
C VAL A 230 11.11 9.88 -1.38
N GLN A 231 11.94 10.57 -0.62
CA GLN A 231 13.36 10.23 -0.46
C GLN A 231 13.54 9.07 0.50
N GLY A 232 13.19 7.85 0.07
CA GLY A 232 13.23 6.65 0.91
C GLY A 232 14.61 6.35 1.50
N GLU A 233 15.68 6.82 0.86
CA GLU A 233 17.04 6.79 1.41
C GLU A 233 17.23 7.56 2.74
N LEU A 234 16.25 8.39 3.14
CA LEU A 234 16.20 9.07 4.44
C LEU A 234 15.46 8.26 5.51
N GLY A 235 14.94 7.08 5.19
CA GLY A 235 14.25 6.21 6.14
C GLY A 235 12.85 6.67 6.52
N ASN A 236 12.15 7.38 5.60
CA ASN A 236 10.87 8.02 5.90
C ASN A 236 9.80 7.05 6.37
N ILE A 237 8.96 7.49 7.31
CA ILE A 237 7.84 6.70 7.83
C ILE A 237 6.50 7.39 7.60
N GLY A 238 5.44 6.62 7.35
CA GLY A 238 4.06 7.11 7.43
C GLY A 238 3.65 8.13 6.36
N PHE A 239 4.20 8.04 5.15
CA PHE A 239 3.76 8.89 4.04
C PHE A 239 2.31 8.60 3.65
N LEU A 240 1.51 9.64 3.41
CA LEU A 240 0.13 9.52 2.95
C LEU A 240 -0.11 10.33 1.68
N LEU A 241 -0.60 9.68 0.63
CA LEU A 241 -1.23 10.30 -0.53
C LEU A 241 -2.69 9.87 -0.59
N ALA A 242 -3.63 10.82 -0.46
CA ALA A 242 -5.05 10.50 -0.43
C ALA A 242 -5.90 11.47 -1.26
N ASN A 243 -6.88 10.95 -2.01
CA ASN A 243 -7.82 11.77 -2.79
C ASN A 243 -7.11 12.74 -3.74
N CYS A 244 -6.06 12.29 -4.42
CA CYS A 244 -5.27 13.11 -5.33
C CYS A 244 -5.45 12.66 -6.78
N ILE A 245 -5.22 13.58 -7.71
CA ILE A 245 -5.08 13.26 -9.13
C ILE A 245 -3.64 13.56 -9.53
N ILE A 246 -2.89 12.57 -9.98
CA ILE A 246 -1.55 12.75 -10.54
C ILE A 246 -1.64 12.46 -12.03
N ARG A 247 -1.23 13.42 -12.87
CA ARG A 247 -1.32 13.23 -14.31
C ARG A 247 -0.23 13.91 -15.09
N ASP A 248 0.07 13.35 -16.26
CA ASP A 248 0.98 13.95 -17.25
C ASP A 248 2.35 14.33 -16.63
N THR A 249 3.08 13.32 -16.14
CA THR A 249 4.45 13.43 -15.61
C THR A 249 5.47 12.92 -16.63
N GLY A 250 6.67 13.50 -16.65
CA GLY A 250 7.74 13.10 -17.58
C GLY A 250 8.36 11.73 -17.28
N GLU A 251 8.29 11.29 -16.02
CA GLU A 251 8.71 9.98 -15.53
C GLU A 251 7.63 9.39 -14.60
N GLN A 252 7.98 8.46 -13.70
CA GLN A 252 7.04 7.80 -12.78
C GLN A 252 6.30 8.84 -11.92
N MET A 253 4.97 8.71 -11.81
CA MET A 253 4.11 9.71 -11.19
C MET A 253 4.40 9.92 -9.70
N LEU A 254 4.59 8.83 -8.96
CA LEU A 254 5.10 8.82 -7.59
C LEU A 254 6.33 7.93 -7.52
N LYS A 255 7.44 8.50 -7.06
CA LYS A 255 8.71 7.79 -6.87
C LYS A 255 9.04 7.64 -5.40
N VAL A 256 9.41 6.45 -4.96
CA VAL A 256 10.14 6.23 -3.70
C VAL A 256 11.58 5.87 -4.07
N SER A 257 12.49 6.82 -3.90
CA SER A 257 13.91 6.61 -4.19
C SER A 257 14.60 5.84 -3.07
N TYR A 258 15.75 5.25 -3.39
CA TYR A 258 16.61 4.57 -2.43
C TYR A 258 18.08 4.77 -2.81
N ASP A 259 18.96 4.55 -1.85
CA ASP A 259 20.40 4.54 -2.06
C ASP A 259 20.91 3.08 -1.99
N PRO A 260 21.45 2.52 -3.09
CA PRO A 260 21.97 1.16 -3.10
C PRO A 260 23.21 0.96 -2.20
N ASP A 261 23.88 2.03 -1.79
CA ASP A 261 25.01 1.96 -0.86
C ASP A 261 24.55 1.96 0.62
N HIS A 262 23.29 2.34 0.89
CA HIS A 262 22.70 2.43 2.24
C HIS A 262 21.34 1.71 2.31
N THR A 263 21.34 0.42 1.99
CA THR A 263 20.12 -0.42 1.90
C THR A 263 19.39 -0.65 3.23
N GLU A 264 20.00 -0.27 4.36
CA GLU A 264 19.37 -0.25 5.67
C GLU A 264 18.31 0.87 5.82
N ASN A 265 18.42 1.94 5.03
CA ASN A 265 17.46 3.04 5.03
C ASN A 265 16.29 2.68 4.11
N VAL A 266 15.09 2.65 4.69
CA VAL A 266 13.88 2.18 4.02
C VAL A 266 12.72 3.12 4.28
N ALA A 267 11.99 3.46 3.22
CA ALA A 267 10.69 4.09 3.37
C ALA A 267 9.68 3.04 3.85
N ARG A 268 8.96 3.31 4.94
CA ARG A 268 8.03 2.34 5.52
C ARG A 268 6.65 2.91 5.85
N ASP A 269 5.68 2.01 5.89
CA ASP A 269 4.32 2.28 6.37
C ASP A 269 3.63 3.40 5.56
N GLY A 270 3.89 3.46 4.25
CA GLY A 270 3.26 4.41 3.35
C GLY A 270 1.89 3.96 2.86
N LEU A 271 0.97 4.91 2.70
CA LEU A 271 -0.40 4.69 2.23
C LEU A 271 -0.70 5.56 1.02
N ILE A 272 -1.17 4.93 -0.05
CA ILE A 272 -1.71 5.57 -1.25
C ILE A 272 -3.15 5.09 -1.40
N GLU A 273 -4.11 6.00 -1.31
CA GLU A 273 -5.53 5.64 -1.37
C GLU A 273 -6.40 6.64 -2.13
N ASN A 274 -7.45 6.15 -2.79
CA ASN A 274 -8.46 6.99 -3.45
C ASN A 274 -7.87 7.98 -4.47
N CYS A 275 -6.81 7.58 -5.18
CA CYS A 275 -6.09 8.45 -6.12
C CYS A 275 -6.33 8.04 -7.58
N LEU A 276 -6.25 9.02 -8.48
CA LEU A 276 -6.20 8.80 -9.93
C LEU A 276 -4.79 9.09 -10.44
N PHE A 277 -4.19 8.13 -11.13
CA PHE A 277 -2.92 8.23 -11.84
C PHE A 277 -3.19 8.09 -13.35
N GLU A 278 -3.01 9.14 -14.14
CA GLU A 278 -3.37 9.08 -15.56
C GLU A 278 -2.46 9.84 -16.52
N TYR A 279 -2.36 9.35 -17.76
CA TYR A 279 -2.01 10.20 -18.90
C TYR A 279 -3.26 10.61 -19.65
N THR A 280 -3.49 11.92 -19.74
CA THR A 280 -4.67 12.47 -20.40
C THR A 280 -4.62 12.31 -21.92
N GLY A 281 -3.41 12.22 -22.49
CA GLY A 281 -3.15 12.03 -23.92
C GLY A 281 -3.19 10.58 -24.41
N ALA A 282 -3.59 9.61 -23.58
CA ALA A 282 -3.60 8.16 -23.83
C ALA A 282 -2.22 7.47 -23.98
N LEU A 283 -1.17 8.22 -24.31
CA LEU A 283 0.23 7.80 -24.27
C LEU A 283 1.02 8.76 -23.37
N GLY A 284 2.02 8.24 -22.66
CA GLY A 284 2.98 9.07 -21.95
C GLY A 284 4.04 9.68 -22.88
N PRO A 285 4.94 10.51 -22.34
CA PRO A 285 5.95 11.24 -23.11
C PRO A 285 7.15 10.38 -23.56
N GLN A 286 7.38 9.24 -22.89
CA GLN A 286 8.48 8.30 -23.16
C GLN A 286 8.18 6.93 -22.53
N TRP A 287 9.08 5.97 -22.66
CA TRP A 287 8.94 4.63 -22.09
C TRP A 287 9.32 4.54 -20.60
N TYR A 288 10.18 5.42 -20.12
CA TYR A 288 10.62 5.46 -18.71
C TYR A 288 9.60 6.19 -17.84
N ILE A 289 8.38 5.65 -17.80
CA ILE A 289 7.23 6.17 -17.06
C ILE A 289 6.55 5.05 -16.29
N GLY A 290 5.80 5.40 -15.26
CA GLY A 290 5.10 4.47 -14.38
C GLY A 290 4.10 5.22 -13.50
N GLY A 291 3.28 4.48 -12.75
CA GLY A 291 2.36 5.10 -11.78
C GLY A 291 3.09 5.31 -10.45
N VAL A 292 3.00 4.30 -9.58
CA VAL A 292 3.81 4.21 -8.36
C VAL A 292 5.05 3.38 -8.67
N ASP A 293 6.23 3.94 -8.39
CA ASP A 293 7.48 3.22 -8.50
C ASP A 293 8.29 3.36 -7.20
N ALA A 294 8.40 2.25 -6.47
CA ALA A 294 8.95 2.24 -5.13
C ALA A 294 10.09 1.23 -4.98
N HIS A 295 11.23 1.73 -4.56
CA HIS A 295 12.42 0.93 -4.25
C HIS A 295 12.62 0.75 -2.75
N ASN A 296 13.05 -0.45 -2.33
CA ASN A 296 13.41 -0.78 -0.95
C ASN A 296 12.38 -0.28 0.08
N ALA A 297 11.10 -0.40 -0.27
CA ALA A 297 9.96 0.10 0.48
C ALA A 297 9.31 -1.03 1.28
N ARG A 298 8.84 -0.76 2.50
CA ARG A 298 8.30 -1.79 3.41
C ARG A 298 6.91 -1.45 3.94
N ASN A 299 6.01 -2.44 4.01
CA ASN A 299 4.66 -2.28 4.56
C ASN A 299 3.84 -1.18 3.87
N TRP A 300 3.97 -1.04 2.56
CA TRP A 300 3.20 -0.05 1.80
C TRP A 300 1.84 -0.59 1.40
N ILE A 301 0.83 0.26 1.43
CA ILE A 301 -0.53 -0.06 0.98
C ILE A 301 -0.87 0.84 -0.20
N VAL A 302 -1.31 0.24 -1.31
CA VAL A 302 -1.91 0.94 -2.45
C VAL A 302 -3.32 0.40 -2.65
N ARG A 303 -4.33 1.24 -2.39
CA ARG A 303 -5.72 0.80 -2.44
C ARG A 303 -6.69 1.79 -3.07
N ASP A 304 -7.79 1.27 -3.61
CA ASP A 304 -8.91 2.10 -4.06
C ASP A 304 -8.47 3.18 -5.07
N CYS A 305 -7.40 2.93 -5.84
CA CYS A 305 -6.85 3.86 -6.82
C CYS A 305 -7.20 3.43 -8.26
N ILE A 306 -7.19 4.40 -9.16
CA ILE A 306 -7.33 4.20 -10.60
C ILE A 306 -6.02 4.55 -11.28
N PHE A 307 -5.48 3.63 -12.07
CA PHE A 307 -4.30 3.85 -12.92
C PHE A 307 -4.72 3.72 -14.38
N LYS A 308 -4.43 4.75 -15.19
CA LYS A 308 -4.99 4.84 -16.54
C LYS A 308 -3.98 5.34 -17.57
N ASN A 309 -3.91 4.64 -18.71
CA ASN A 309 -3.14 5.07 -19.88
C ASN A 309 -1.62 5.23 -19.63
N ILE A 310 -1.04 4.47 -18.70
CA ILE A 310 0.41 4.47 -18.46
C ILE A 310 1.04 3.59 -19.54
N ARG A 311 1.23 4.20 -20.71
CA ARG A 311 1.62 3.53 -21.95
C ARG A 311 2.76 4.24 -22.61
N SER A 312 3.75 3.46 -22.99
CA SER A 312 4.91 3.95 -23.70
C SER A 312 4.57 4.26 -25.16
N PRO A 313 5.08 5.38 -25.70
CA PRO A 313 4.98 5.68 -27.12
C PRO A 313 6.03 4.95 -27.99
N GLU A 314 7.13 4.44 -27.42
CA GLU A 314 8.27 3.87 -28.18
C GLU A 314 9.19 2.95 -27.36
N PHE A 315 10.13 2.28 -28.03
CA PHE A 315 11.18 1.39 -27.50
C PHE A 315 10.74 0.11 -26.77
N GLY A 316 9.69 0.15 -25.96
CA GLY A 316 9.29 -0.95 -25.09
C GLY A 316 8.16 -0.55 -24.15
N PRO A 317 7.67 -1.49 -23.33
CA PRO A 317 6.64 -1.24 -22.33
C PRO A 317 7.07 -0.15 -21.35
N ALA A 318 6.11 0.66 -20.94
CA ALA A 318 6.24 1.45 -19.73
C ALA A 318 6.56 0.56 -18.51
N GLU A 319 7.02 1.17 -17.42
CA GLU A 319 7.05 0.50 -16.13
C GLU A 319 5.62 0.21 -15.64
N TYR A 320 5.50 -0.48 -14.51
CA TYR A 320 4.20 -0.87 -13.98
C TYR A 320 3.38 0.34 -13.55
N ALA A 321 2.06 0.20 -13.63
CA ALA A 321 1.15 1.12 -12.96
C ALA A 321 1.43 1.15 -11.45
N ILE A 322 1.72 -0.01 -10.85
CA ILE A 322 2.14 -0.15 -9.45
C ILE A 322 3.38 -1.04 -9.39
N HIS A 323 4.54 -0.49 -9.04
CA HIS A 323 5.82 -1.20 -9.00
C HIS A 323 6.48 -1.10 -7.62
N PHE A 324 6.73 -2.25 -6.98
CA PHE A 324 7.54 -2.34 -5.76
C PHE A 324 8.68 -3.33 -5.98
N TRP A 325 9.92 -2.86 -5.90
CA TRP A 325 11.10 -3.64 -6.28
C TRP A 325 12.35 -3.22 -5.48
N SER A 326 13.52 -3.74 -5.85
CA SER A 326 14.78 -3.53 -5.12
C SER A 326 14.67 -3.93 -3.64
N ASP A 327 14.32 -5.19 -3.36
CA ASP A 327 14.17 -5.77 -2.02
C ASP A 327 13.05 -5.14 -1.16
N SER A 328 12.07 -4.51 -1.82
CA SER A 328 10.82 -4.09 -1.19
C SER A 328 10.08 -5.26 -0.54
N ARG A 329 9.29 -5.01 0.51
CA ARG A 329 8.65 -6.07 1.30
C ARG A 329 7.27 -5.71 1.79
N ASP A 330 6.44 -6.73 2.01
CA ASP A 330 5.19 -6.62 2.76
C ASP A 330 4.21 -5.59 2.16
N THR A 331 4.26 -5.40 0.84
CA THR A 331 3.35 -4.50 0.13
C THR A 331 1.97 -5.14 0.00
N LEU A 332 0.91 -4.38 0.27
CA LEU A 332 -0.47 -4.73 -0.05
C LEU A 332 -0.97 -3.86 -1.21
N VAL A 333 -1.42 -4.49 -2.29
CA VAL A 333 -2.07 -3.84 -3.43
C VAL A 333 -3.48 -4.38 -3.57
N GLU A 334 -4.49 -3.57 -3.26
CA GLU A 334 -5.89 -4.04 -3.20
C GLU A 334 -6.93 -3.09 -3.79
N ARG A 335 -8.02 -3.61 -4.37
CA ARG A 335 -9.17 -2.81 -4.84
C ARG A 335 -8.78 -1.68 -5.80
N ASN A 336 -7.71 -1.86 -6.58
CA ASN A 336 -7.30 -0.89 -7.59
C ASN A 336 -7.90 -1.26 -8.95
N THR A 337 -8.21 -0.22 -9.73
CA THR A 337 -8.61 -0.34 -11.13
C THR A 337 -7.45 0.07 -12.03
N ILE A 338 -7.02 -0.79 -12.94
CA ILE A 338 -5.92 -0.52 -13.87
C ILE A 338 -6.43 -0.64 -15.29
N ILE A 339 -6.29 0.43 -16.08
CA ILE A 339 -6.90 0.57 -17.41
C ILE A 339 -5.83 0.98 -18.40
N ASN A 340 -5.59 0.14 -19.40
CA ASN A 340 -4.69 0.44 -20.51
C ASN A 340 -3.31 0.92 -20.01
N CYS A 341 -2.71 0.20 -19.06
CA CYS A 341 -1.32 0.40 -18.67
C CYS A 341 -0.50 -0.73 -19.29
N ASP A 342 0.66 -0.43 -19.90
CA ASP A 342 1.47 -1.45 -20.58
C ASP A 342 1.77 -2.62 -19.65
N ARG A 343 2.02 -2.33 -18.37
CA ARG A 343 2.12 -3.31 -17.28
C ARG A 343 1.25 -2.90 -16.10
N GLY A 344 0.54 -3.86 -15.50
CA GLY A 344 -0.34 -3.57 -14.36
C GLY A 344 0.41 -3.47 -13.04
N ILE A 345 0.57 -4.58 -12.32
CA ILE A 345 1.17 -4.63 -10.97
C ILE A 345 2.45 -5.47 -11.00
N GLY A 346 3.55 -4.94 -10.49
CA GLY A 346 4.86 -5.58 -10.48
C GLY A 346 5.43 -5.67 -9.07
N PHE A 347 5.65 -6.87 -8.57
CA PHE A 347 6.50 -7.14 -7.42
C PHE A 347 7.84 -7.68 -7.92
N GLY A 348 8.88 -6.83 -7.80
CA GLY A 348 10.20 -7.07 -8.36
C GLY A 348 10.31 -6.82 -9.86
N LEU A 349 11.54 -6.92 -10.38
CA LEU A 349 11.87 -6.88 -11.80
C LEU A 349 13.25 -7.52 -12.03
N GLY A 350 13.31 -8.59 -12.82
CA GLY A 350 14.56 -9.31 -13.08
C GLY A 350 15.17 -9.88 -11.81
N ASP A 351 16.39 -9.44 -11.49
CA ASP A 351 17.13 -9.81 -10.29
C ASP A 351 16.89 -8.88 -9.08
N ARG A 352 16.14 -7.79 -9.27
CA ARG A 352 15.75 -6.85 -8.21
C ARG A 352 14.39 -7.22 -7.67
N GLY A 353 14.38 -8.04 -6.63
CA GLY A 353 13.19 -8.71 -6.13
C GLY A 353 12.25 -7.86 -5.25
N HIS A 354 11.27 -8.57 -4.70
CA HIS A 354 10.37 -8.15 -3.63
C HIS A 354 10.24 -9.34 -2.64
N VAL A 355 9.80 -9.17 -1.40
CA VAL A 355 9.61 -10.29 -0.47
C VAL A 355 8.26 -10.20 0.23
N ARG A 356 7.51 -11.31 0.22
CA ARG A 356 6.12 -11.39 0.71
C ARG A 356 5.20 -10.42 -0.04
N GLY A 357 4.18 -9.91 0.63
CA GLY A 357 3.19 -9.01 0.07
C GLY A 357 2.03 -9.72 -0.63
N ILE A 358 0.94 -8.97 -0.79
CA ILE A 358 -0.34 -9.46 -1.28
C ILE A 358 -0.84 -8.54 -2.39
N ILE A 359 -1.27 -9.13 -3.51
CA ILE A 359 -1.97 -8.46 -4.59
C ILE A 359 -3.37 -9.08 -4.66
N ARG A 360 -4.39 -8.38 -4.15
CA ARG A 360 -5.76 -8.92 -4.03
C ARG A 360 -6.86 -8.03 -4.56
N ASN A 361 -7.96 -8.59 -5.04
CA ASN A 361 -9.17 -7.83 -5.38
C ASN A 361 -8.90 -6.65 -6.35
N ASN A 362 -7.95 -6.76 -7.29
CA ASN A 362 -7.73 -5.71 -8.29
C ASN A 362 -8.44 -6.05 -9.60
N MET A 363 -8.90 -5.03 -10.32
CA MET A 363 -9.45 -5.15 -11.66
C MET A 363 -8.47 -4.56 -12.68
N VAL A 364 -8.00 -5.38 -13.62
CA VAL A 364 -7.01 -5.00 -14.63
C VAL A 364 -7.58 -5.21 -16.02
N PHE A 365 -7.76 -4.13 -16.76
CA PHE A 365 -8.19 -4.15 -18.15
C PHE A 365 -7.12 -3.56 -19.05
N HIS A 366 -6.87 -4.23 -20.18
CA HIS A 366 -6.14 -3.65 -21.29
C HIS A 366 -6.90 -3.93 -22.58
N ASP A 367 -7.19 -2.91 -23.38
CA ASP A 367 -7.83 -3.06 -24.68
C ASP A 367 -6.88 -3.67 -25.73
N ASN A 368 -7.35 -3.76 -26.97
CA ASN A 368 -6.56 -4.28 -28.09
C ASN A 368 -5.78 -3.16 -28.81
N LEU A 369 -5.65 -1.97 -28.24
CA LEU A 369 -4.88 -0.91 -28.87
C LEU A 369 -3.44 -1.35 -29.02
N GLU A 370 -2.92 -1.20 -30.24
CA GLU A 370 -1.53 -1.47 -30.56
C GLU A 370 -0.61 -0.59 -29.67
N GLY A 371 0.43 -1.21 -29.12
CA GLY A 371 1.35 -0.62 -28.16
C GLY A 371 2.25 -1.70 -27.55
N TYR A 372 2.96 -1.35 -26.49
CA TYR A 372 3.84 -2.28 -25.78
C TYR A 372 3.11 -2.98 -24.62
N ALA A 373 1.87 -3.40 -24.86
CA ALA A 373 1.08 -4.12 -23.87
C ALA A 373 1.81 -5.40 -23.42
N ASP A 374 1.89 -5.60 -22.13
CA ASP A 374 2.63 -6.65 -21.44
C ASP A 374 1.72 -7.20 -20.32
N VAL A 375 2.32 -7.81 -19.31
CA VAL A 375 1.62 -8.56 -18.25
C VAL A 375 0.70 -7.70 -17.37
N GLY A 376 -0.43 -8.29 -16.96
CA GLY A 376 -1.33 -7.69 -15.97
C GLY A 376 -0.73 -7.66 -14.57
N ILE A 377 -0.24 -8.80 -14.07
CA ILE A 377 0.46 -8.92 -12.77
C ILE A 377 1.74 -9.73 -12.94
N ALA A 378 2.87 -9.23 -12.44
CA ALA A 378 4.12 -9.98 -12.41
C ALA A 378 4.76 -10.02 -11.01
N ALA A 379 5.28 -11.20 -10.68
CA ALA A 379 6.10 -11.47 -9.51
C ALA A 379 7.48 -11.98 -9.99
N GLU A 380 8.49 -11.14 -9.91
CA GLU A 380 9.84 -11.41 -10.43
C GLU A 380 10.87 -11.37 -9.30
N SER A 381 11.54 -12.50 -9.03
CA SER A 381 12.39 -12.65 -7.85
C SER A 381 11.67 -12.27 -6.55
N ALA A 382 10.40 -12.68 -6.41
CA ALA A 382 9.47 -12.28 -5.36
C ALA A 382 9.00 -13.47 -4.49
N PRO A 383 9.84 -14.02 -3.58
CA PRO A 383 9.44 -15.12 -2.72
C PRO A 383 8.28 -14.77 -1.79
N ASP A 384 7.47 -15.77 -1.49
CA ASP A 384 6.35 -15.72 -0.54
C ASP A 384 5.25 -14.69 -0.92
N VAL A 385 5.19 -14.27 -2.18
CA VAL A 385 4.13 -13.38 -2.71
C VAL A 385 2.82 -14.12 -2.90
N HIS A 386 1.72 -13.44 -2.59
CA HIS A 386 0.35 -13.94 -2.71
C HIS A 386 -0.45 -13.10 -3.72
N ILE A 387 -1.04 -13.75 -4.73
CA ILE A 387 -1.81 -13.10 -5.81
C ILE A 387 -3.21 -13.70 -5.83
N TYR A 388 -4.18 -13.01 -5.22
CA TYR A 388 -5.48 -13.59 -4.88
C TYR A 388 -6.65 -12.82 -5.47
N ASN A 389 -7.69 -13.51 -5.96
CA ASN A 389 -8.97 -12.87 -6.27
C ASN A 389 -8.83 -11.61 -7.15
N ASN A 390 -7.94 -11.58 -8.14
CA ASN A 390 -7.87 -10.48 -9.10
C ASN A 390 -8.70 -10.83 -10.34
N THR A 391 -9.30 -9.83 -10.99
CA THR A 391 -9.97 -9.98 -12.29
C THR A 391 -9.14 -9.28 -13.37
N ILE A 392 -8.67 -10.03 -14.37
CA ILE A 392 -7.76 -9.51 -15.41
C ILE A 392 -8.29 -9.83 -16.81
N LEU A 393 -8.56 -8.80 -17.60
CA LEU A 393 -9.02 -8.90 -18.98
C LEU A 393 -8.07 -8.17 -19.92
N LEU A 394 -7.24 -8.93 -20.65
CA LEU A 394 -6.30 -8.41 -21.63
C LEU A 394 -6.79 -8.74 -23.04
N LEU A 395 -7.21 -7.72 -23.80
CA LEU A 395 -7.63 -7.86 -25.19
C LEU A 395 -6.46 -7.75 -26.18
N SER A 396 -5.25 -7.42 -25.70
CA SER A 396 -4.00 -7.52 -26.44
C SER A 396 -3.62 -8.98 -26.74
N ASP A 397 -2.62 -9.20 -27.59
CA ASP A 397 -2.10 -10.52 -27.94
C ASP A 397 -1.10 -11.09 -26.93
N TYR A 398 -0.82 -10.35 -25.84
CA TYR A 398 0.07 -10.82 -24.78
C TYR A 398 -0.50 -12.07 -24.10
N LEU A 399 0.37 -13.07 -23.89
CA LEU A 399 -0.06 -14.44 -23.59
C LEU A 399 -0.48 -14.66 -22.13
N ASN A 400 0.14 -13.94 -21.20
CA ASN A 400 0.03 -14.20 -19.78
C ASN A 400 -0.63 -13.02 -19.06
N ALA A 401 -1.73 -13.28 -18.34
CA ALA A 401 -2.31 -12.30 -17.41
C ALA A 401 -1.45 -12.17 -16.16
N ILE A 402 -0.89 -13.29 -15.68
CA ILE A 402 -0.08 -13.35 -14.48
C ILE A 402 1.22 -14.11 -14.77
N GLU A 403 2.36 -13.52 -14.42
CA GLU A 403 3.68 -14.17 -14.50
C GLU A 403 4.35 -14.28 -13.14
N ILE A 404 4.78 -15.49 -12.78
CA ILE A 404 5.58 -15.78 -11.59
C ILE A 404 6.94 -16.28 -12.10
N ARG A 405 8.01 -15.50 -11.89
CA ARG A 405 9.28 -15.65 -12.61
C ARG A 405 10.50 -15.69 -11.72
N PHE A 406 11.51 -16.37 -12.23
CA PHE A 406 12.87 -16.53 -11.73
C PHE A 406 13.05 -17.41 -10.48
N PRO A 407 14.21 -18.06 -10.32
CA PRO A 407 14.42 -19.08 -9.28
C PRO A 407 14.39 -18.56 -7.83
N ILE A 408 14.47 -17.24 -7.63
CA ILE A 408 14.34 -16.61 -6.32
C ILE A 408 12.87 -16.59 -5.87
N THR A 409 11.92 -16.50 -6.79
CA THR A 409 10.48 -16.60 -6.51
C THR A 409 10.13 -18.02 -6.11
N LYS A 410 9.89 -18.21 -4.82
CA LYS A 410 9.51 -19.49 -4.21
C LYS A 410 8.29 -19.29 -3.32
N ASN A 411 7.54 -20.36 -3.10
CA ASN A 411 6.32 -20.36 -2.29
C ASN A 411 5.28 -19.33 -2.74
N ALA A 412 5.37 -18.84 -3.98
CA ALA A 412 4.38 -17.92 -4.53
C ALA A 412 3.03 -18.64 -4.64
N GLN A 413 1.96 -17.94 -4.34
CA GLN A 413 0.61 -18.47 -4.43
C GLN A 413 -0.22 -17.61 -5.39
N SER A 414 -0.90 -18.26 -6.33
CA SER A 414 -1.90 -17.63 -7.17
C SER A 414 -3.22 -18.37 -7.02
N VAL A 415 -4.21 -17.72 -6.43
CA VAL A 415 -5.45 -18.40 -6.01
C VAL A 415 -6.67 -17.56 -6.39
N ASN A 416 -7.73 -18.20 -6.89
CA ASN A 416 -9.00 -17.54 -7.21
C ASN A 416 -8.93 -16.36 -8.20
N ASN A 417 -7.91 -16.25 -9.06
CA ASN A 417 -7.90 -15.17 -10.06
C ASN A 417 -8.80 -15.54 -11.25
N LEU A 418 -9.51 -14.54 -11.78
CA LEU A 418 -10.34 -14.64 -12.96
C LEU A 418 -9.66 -13.90 -14.12
N THR A 419 -9.15 -14.63 -15.11
CA THR A 419 -8.40 -14.06 -16.23
C THR A 419 -8.89 -14.57 -17.59
N ASN A 420 -8.53 -13.90 -18.68
CA ASN A 420 -8.74 -14.38 -20.06
C ASN A 420 -7.44 -14.80 -20.78
N ARG A 421 -6.34 -14.83 -20.02
CA ARG A 421 -4.98 -15.14 -20.45
C ARG A 421 -4.32 -16.04 -19.42
N ALA A 422 -3.24 -16.72 -19.82
CA ALA A 422 -2.61 -17.73 -19.00
C ALA A 422 -2.03 -17.15 -17.69
N LEU A 423 -1.96 -18.00 -16.67
CA LEU A 423 -1.15 -17.79 -15.48
C LEU A 423 0.09 -18.68 -15.61
N SER A 424 1.28 -18.09 -15.61
CA SER A 424 2.50 -18.81 -15.93
C SER A 424 3.52 -18.75 -14.80
N VAL A 425 3.84 -19.91 -14.22
CA VAL A 425 5.05 -20.10 -13.39
C VAL A 425 6.19 -20.53 -14.30
N ARG A 426 7.21 -19.67 -14.48
CA ARG A 426 8.26 -19.90 -15.47
C ARG A 426 9.63 -19.39 -15.04
N ASP A 427 10.61 -19.60 -15.91
CA ASP A 427 12.00 -19.14 -15.74
C ASP A 427 12.65 -19.65 -14.43
N GLY A 428 12.21 -20.83 -13.96
CA GLY A 428 12.75 -21.49 -12.76
C GLY A 428 12.08 -21.12 -11.44
N ALA A 429 11.05 -20.27 -11.45
CA ALA A 429 10.23 -20.00 -10.27
C ALA A 429 9.49 -21.25 -9.78
N THR A 430 9.10 -21.22 -8.51
CA THR A 430 8.18 -22.21 -7.93
C THR A 430 7.02 -21.52 -7.23
N GLY A 431 5.84 -22.13 -7.34
CA GLY A 431 4.61 -21.64 -6.74
C GLY A 431 3.45 -22.58 -6.99
N ILE A 432 2.31 -22.28 -6.41
CA ILE A 432 1.07 -23.03 -6.59
C ILE A 432 0.01 -22.15 -7.26
N ILE A 433 -0.77 -22.77 -8.14
CA ILE A 433 -1.93 -22.17 -8.80
C ILE A 433 -3.14 -23.00 -8.36
N ILE A 434 -4.14 -22.38 -7.73
CA ILE A 434 -5.31 -23.05 -7.14
C ILE A 434 -6.59 -22.30 -7.55
N GLU A 435 -7.59 -22.99 -8.10
CA GLU A 435 -8.91 -22.43 -8.44
C GLU A 435 -8.87 -21.12 -9.24
N ASN A 436 -7.98 -21.00 -10.23
CA ASN A 436 -7.97 -19.85 -11.15
C ASN A 436 -8.71 -20.20 -12.44
N ILE A 437 -9.38 -19.22 -13.02
CA ILE A 437 -10.00 -19.31 -14.35
C ILE A 437 -9.19 -18.46 -15.31
N SER A 438 -8.96 -18.95 -16.54
CA SER A 438 -8.09 -18.29 -17.53
C SER A 438 -8.70 -18.12 -18.91
N ASP A 439 -9.99 -18.41 -19.05
CA ASP A 439 -10.78 -18.35 -20.27
C ASP A 439 -12.00 -17.43 -20.13
N ALA A 440 -11.92 -16.43 -19.23
CA ALA A 440 -12.96 -15.41 -19.08
C ALA A 440 -13.24 -14.69 -20.41
N LEU A 441 -14.51 -14.39 -20.67
CA LEU A 441 -14.94 -13.70 -21.88
C LEU A 441 -15.25 -12.24 -21.58
N PRO A 442 -14.99 -11.30 -22.51
CA PRO A 442 -15.31 -9.88 -22.30
C PRO A 442 -16.77 -9.62 -21.91
N ASP A 443 -17.70 -10.41 -22.45
CA ASP A 443 -19.14 -10.25 -22.23
C ASP A 443 -19.59 -10.70 -20.82
N TRP A 444 -18.69 -11.27 -20.01
CA TRP A 444 -18.95 -11.61 -18.61
C TRP A 444 -19.03 -10.38 -17.70
N PHE A 445 -18.57 -9.22 -18.18
CA PHE A 445 -18.34 -8.05 -17.35
C PHE A 445 -19.25 -6.88 -17.71
N VAL A 446 -19.48 -5.98 -16.76
CA VAL A 446 -20.39 -4.83 -16.90
C VAL A 446 -19.86 -3.80 -17.91
N ASN A 447 -18.64 -3.29 -17.71
CA ASN A 447 -18.06 -2.25 -18.56
C ASN A 447 -16.50 -2.30 -18.63
N PRO A 448 -15.94 -3.32 -19.29
CA PRO A 448 -14.49 -3.53 -19.38
C PRO A 448 -13.66 -2.31 -19.76
N SER A 449 -14.10 -1.54 -20.76
CA SER A 449 -13.33 -0.40 -21.28
C SER A 449 -13.11 0.72 -20.26
N ASN A 450 -13.88 0.74 -19.16
CA ASN A 450 -13.72 1.68 -18.06
C ASN A 450 -13.15 1.02 -16.80
N GLY A 451 -12.63 -0.22 -16.91
CA GLY A 451 -12.05 -0.96 -15.79
C GLY A 451 -13.07 -1.65 -14.90
N ASP A 452 -14.36 -1.52 -15.19
CA ASP A 452 -15.44 -2.17 -14.46
C ASP A 452 -15.59 -3.63 -14.93
N LEU A 453 -14.94 -4.51 -14.18
CA LEU A 453 -14.91 -5.95 -14.39
C LEU A 453 -15.77 -6.70 -13.37
N HIS A 454 -16.81 -6.05 -12.84
CA HIS A 454 -17.87 -6.73 -12.10
C HIS A 454 -18.61 -7.72 -13.00
N LEU A 455 -19.10 -8.81 -12.41
CA LEU A 455 -19.79 -9.88 -13.13
C LEU A 455 -21.19 -9.44 -13.56
N ARG A 456 -21.46 -9.54 -14.86
CA ARG A 456 -22.78 -9.21 -15.44
C ARG A 456 -23.82 -10.32 -15.23
N TYR A 457 -23.38 -11.55 -14.99
CA TYR A 457 -24.23 -12.74 -14.94
C TYR A 457 -23.81 -13.68 -13.81
N ASN A 458 -24.74 -14.53 -13.37
CA ASN A 458 -24.42 -15.61 -12.45
C ASN A 458 -23.70 -16.75 -13.18
N LEU A 459 -22.37 -16.70 -13.18
CA LEU A 459 -21.52 -17.69 -13.82
C LEU A 459 -21.27 -18.87 -12.87
N LEU A 460 -21.88 -20.02 -13.15
CA LEU A 460 -21.76 -21.23 -12.30
C LEU A 460 -20.32 -21.77 -12.18
N SER A 461 -19.42 -21.38 -13.09
CA SER A 461 -18.00 -21.73 -13.00
C SER A 461 -17.22 -20.80 -12.06
N VAL A 462 -17.78 -19.64 -11.72
CA VAL A 462 -17.13 -18.59 -10.92
C VAL A 462 -17.73 -18.51 -9.52
N ILE A 463 -19.06 -18.53 -9.42
CA ILE A 463 -19.78 -18.28 -8.17
C ILE A 463 -19.69 -19.48 -7.23
N ASP A 464 -19.35 -19.24 -5.97
CA ASP A 464 -19.16 -20.23 -4.91
C ASP A 464 -18.07 -21.30 -5.24
N MET A 465 -17.24 -21.07 -6.26
CA MET A 465 -16.27 -22.05 -6.77
C MET A 465 -14.83 -21.84 -6.28
N GLY A 466 -14.56 -20.72 -5.61
CA GLY A 466 -13.26 -20.34 -5.10
C GLY A 466 -12.87 -21.05 -3.81
N THR A 467 -11.59 -20.94 -3.47
CA THR A 467 -11.01 -21.37 -2.20
C THR A 467 -11.12 -20.26 -1.15
N THR A 468 -11.61 -20.56 0.05
CA THR A 468 -11.56 -19.58 1.15
C THR A 468 -10.11 -19.27 1.53
N LEU A 469 -9.77 -17.99 1.59
CA LEU A 469 -8.46 -17.47 1.97
C LEU A 469 -8.64 -16.56 3.19
N GLU A 470 -7.81 -16.71 4.21
CA GLU A 470 -7.90 -15.88 5.42
C GLU A 470 -7.52 -14.43 5.12
N GLU A 471 -6.60 -14.26 4.18
CA GLU A 471 -6.10 -12.98 3.70
C GLU A 471 -7.02 -12.34 2.65
N VAL A 472 -8.23 -12.86 2.40
CA VAL A 472 -9.22 -12.24 1.47
C VAL A 472 -10.62 -12.42 2.05
N PHE A 473 -11.00 -11.50 2.94
CA PHE A 473 -12.29 -11.52 3.64
C PHE A 473 -13.35 -10.61 3.02
N ASP A 474 -12.95 -9.75 2.08
CA ASP A 474 -13.82 -8.86 1.31
C ASP A 474 -13.53 -8.93 -0.20
N ASP A 475 -14.35 -8.28 -1.01
CA ASP A 475 -14.22 -8.19 -2.47
C ASP A 475 -13.76 -6.79 -2.92
N PHE A 476 -13.92 -6.50 -4.22
CA PHE A 476 -13.58 -5.21 -4.82
C PHE A 476 -14.38 -4.03 -4.24
N ASP A 477 -15.63 -4.27 -3.84
CA ASP A 477 -16.54 -3.26 -3.30
C ASP A 477 -16.53 -3.20 -1.76
N GLY A 478 -15.73 -4.06 -1.11
CA GLY A 478 -15.69 -4.22 0.34
C GLY A 478 -16.84 -5.08 0.90
N GLN A 479 -17.51 -5.87 0.05
CA GLN A 479 -18.52 -6.84 0.46
C GLN A 479 -17.84 -8.06 1.06
N THR A 480 -18.41 -8.60 2.14
CA THR A 480 -17.82 -9.74 2.86
C THR A 480 -17.85 -11.03 2.05
N ARG A 481 -16.77 -11.80 2.09
CA ARG A 481 -16.71 -13.15 1.52
C ARG A 481 -16.88 -14.23 2.61
N PRO A 482 -17.64 -15.31 2.37
CA PRO A 482 -18.57 -15.50 1.25
C PRO A 482 -19.92 -14.81 1.47
N ILE A 483 -20.58 -14.37 0.40
CA ILE A 483 -22.02 -14.02 0.42
C ILE A 483 -22.88 -15.29 0.25
N GLY A 484 -22.41 -16.21 -0.61
CA GLY A 484 -23.09 -17.46 -0.95
C GLY A 484 -22.64 -18.67 -0.13
N SER A 485 -22.62 -19.84 -0.78
CA SER A 485 -22.16 -21.09 -0.18
C SER A 485 -20.63 -21.25 -0.17
N GLY A 486 -19.92 -20.42 -0.93
CA GLY A 486 -18.48 -20.41 -1.10
C GLY A 486 -17.99 -19.03 -1.55
N VAL A 487 -16.68 -18.91 -1.77
CA VAL A 487 -16.06 -17.67 -2.26
C VAL A 487 -16.12 -17.66 -3.79
N ASP A 488 -16.33 -16.51 -4.40
CA ASP A 488 -16.29 -16.36 -5.85
C ASP A 488 -14.85 -16.27 -6.39
N ILE A 489 -14.62 -16.72 -7.62
CA ILE A 489 -13.35 -16.55 -8.34
C ILE A 489 -13.30 -15.16 -8.99
N GLY A 490 -12.24 -14.40 -8.75
CA GLY A 490 -12.07 -13.02 -9.22
C GLY A 490 -12.28 -12.00 -8.11
N ALA A 491 -12.22 -10.72 -8.48
CA ALA A 491 -12.25 -9.58 -7.56
C ALA A 491 -13.65 -9.27 -7.00
N ASP A 492 -14.69 -9.76 -7.64
CA ASP A 492 -16.09 -9.50 -7.32
C ASP A 492 -16.70 -10.68 -6.55
N GLU A 493 -17.59 -10.42 -5.60
CA GLU A 493 -18.36 -11.42 -4.85
C GLU A 493 -19.85 -11.12 -5.02
N VAL A 494 -20.63 -12.06 -5.53
CA VAL A 494 -22.04 -11.83 -5.87
C VAL A 494 -22.99 -12.79 -5.15
N ASP A 495 -24.17 -12.30 -4.78
CA ASP A 495 -25.26 -13.18 -4.34
C ASP A 495 -25.81 -13.97 -5.54
N GLY A 496 -25.34 -15.20 -5.70
CA GLY A 496 -25.78 -16.12 -6.75
C GLY A 496 -27.29 -16.42 -6.80
N SER A 497 -28.08 -15.98 -5.82
CA SER A 497 -29.55 -16.09 -5.81
C SER A 497 -30.26 -14.94 -6.55
N THR A 498 -29.56 -13.85 -6.84
CA THR A 498 -30.07 -12.67 -7.55
C THR A 498 -29.18 -12.33 -8.74
N LEU A 499 -29.67 -11.55 -9.71
CA LEU A 499 -28.78 -11.01 -10.73
C LEU A 499 -27.87 -9.96 -10.07
N PRO A 500 -26.60 -9.86 -10.48
CA PRO A 500 -25.72 -8.84 -9.93
C PRO A 500 -26.29 -7.44 -10.23
N GLU A 501 -26.44 -6.62 -9.19
CA GLU A 501 -26.89 -5.22 -9.27
C GLU A 501 -25.74 -4.32 -8.82
N TYR A 502 -25.26 -3.45 -9.71
CA TYR A 502 -24.24 -2.45 -9.40
C TYR A 502 -24.83 -1.05 -9.54
N PRO A 503 -24.50 -0.11 -8.65
CA PRO A 503 -24.87 1.29 -8.83
C PRO A 503 -24.26 1.84 -10.14
N GLU A 504 -25.06 2.59 -10.92
CA GLU A 504 -24.61 3.26 -12.15
C GLU A 504 -23.51 4.32 -11.93
#